data_AF-A0A091LN74-F1
#
_entry.id   AF-A0A091LN74-F1
#
_cell.length_a   1.000
_cell.length_b   1.000
_cell.length_c   1.000
_cell.angle_alpha   90.00
_cell.angle_beta   90.00
_cell.angle_gamma   90.00
#
_symmetry.space_group_name_H-M   'P 1'
#
loop_
_entity.id
_entity.type
_entity.pdbx_description
1 polymer ?
#
loop_
_entity_poly.entity_id
_entity_poly.type
_entity_poly.pdbx_seq_one_letter_code
_entity_poly.pdbx_strand_id
1 'polypeptide(L)'
;ISHTWFLSIIQNEFRTGKIDLDSTMKLLEKLQMPFDFAHVKHVFKKTVDKRKAHTINIEDFRAIYRTIVHRPEFHELFRAYSPNCKILADTQLIEFLRKEQYETEACETTALEIILKYEPIEEVRKRRQMSFEGFIRYMTSEDCSIFKNDHRTVYQDMNHPLCDYFISSSHNTYLISDQLIGPSDLWGYISALLKGCRCLEIDCWDGSNNEPVVYHGHTLTSKIPFRSVIQVIDKYAFVASDYPIVLSLENHCSPKQQEVMADCLESILGDNLLTSTIGDTVVTQLPSPEALKFKILVKNKKVGTIEESMLRRDLDSHGETGEISEFENVSDEDETDEKAPLYPKSDSSKRKSECRPSAPPRKKAKMKKIKIAIALSDLVIYTKSEKFVSFEHSLADQKCYENNSIGEVQARKFVKHSAREFVSHTSRFITRIYPKGTRTNSSNYNPQEFWNVGCQM
;
A
#
# COMPACT_ATOMS: atom_id res chain seq x y z
N ILE A 1 14.26 45.41 -10.80
CA ILE A 1 13.94 44.62 -9.60
C ILE A 1 14.18 43.14 -9.88
N SER A 2 13.29 42.41 -10.57
CA SER A 2 13.53 41.00 -10.97
C SER A 2 14.85 40.78 -11.74
N HIS A 3 15.15 41.60 -12.76
CA HIS A 3 16.39 41.48 -13.54
C HIS A 3 17.68 41.70 -12.71
N THR A 4 17.61 42.60 -11.72
CA THR A 4 18.74 42.97 -10.86
C THR A 4 19.05 41.88 -9.84
N TRP A 5 18.01 41.29 -9.24
CA TRP A 5 18.12 40.12 -8.36
C TRP A 5 18.59 38.87 -9.11
N PHE A 6 18.02 38.60 -10.28
CA PHE A 6 18.41 37.45 -11.09
C PHE A 6 19.91 37.50 -11.45
N LEU A 7 20.40 38.69 -11.84
CA LEU A 7 21.81 38.90 -12.14
C LEU A 7 22.69 38.75 -10.89
N SER A 8 22.29 39.26 -9.72
CA SER A 8 23.12 39.16 -8.51
C SER A 8 23.42 37.72 -8.09
N ILE A 9 22.52 36.78 -8.40
CA ILE A 9 22.68 35.35 -8.06
C ILE A 9 23.61 34.63 -9.03
N ILE A 10 23.49 34.93 -10.34
CA ILE A 10 24.15 34.15 -11.39
C ILE A 10 25.47 34.77 -11.89
N GLN A 11 25.67 36.08 -11.73
CA GLN A 11 26.76 36.81 -12.38
C GLN A 11 28.16 36.32 -11.98
N ASN A 12 28.31 35.79 -10.76
CA ASN A 12 29.59 35.22 -10.31
C ASN A 12 29.95 33.91 -11.02
N GLU A 13 28.97 33.05 -11.32
CA GLU A 13 29.18 31.78 -12.02
C GLU A 13 29.56 31.97 -13.49
N PHE A 14 29.17 33.11 -14.07
CA PHE A 14 29.51 33.47 -15.44
C PHE A 14 30.79 34.31 -15.58
N ARG A 15 31.55 34.55 -14.50
CA ARG A 15 32.83 35.29 -14.57
C ARG A 15 33.88 34.60 -15.45
N THR A 16 33.84 33.27 -15.57
CA THR A 16 34.69 32.46 -16.45
C THR A 16 34.08 32.28 -17.86
N GLY A 17 32.88 32.83 -18.10
CA GLY A 17 32.27 33.04 -19.41
C GLY A 17 31.28 31.98 -19.88
N LYS A 18 31.44 30.70 -19.48
CA LYS A 18 30.56 29.61 -19.93
C LYS A 18 30.39 28.54 -18.86
N ILE A 19 29.19 27.96 -18.77
CA ILE A 19 28.85 26.91 -17.79
C ILE A 19 28.31 25.65 -18.49
N ASP A 20 28.44 24.50 -17.82
CA ASP A 20 27.94 23.21 -18.27
C ASP A 20 26.58 22.84 -17.64
N LEU A 21 26.09 21.62 -17.88
CA LEU A 21 24.80 21.15 -17.37
C LEU A 21 24.77 21.06 -15.84
N ASP A 22 25.84 20.57 -15.23
CA ASP A 22 25.94 20.43 -13.76
C ASP A 22 25.91 21.80 -13.08
N SER A 23 26.67 22.74 -13.60
CA SER A 23 26.67 24.13 -13.12
C SER A 23 25.31 24.82 -13.36
N THR A 24 24.62 24.49 -14.46
CA THR A 24 23.26 24.97 -14.74
C THR A 24 22.27 24.48 -13.69
N MET A 25 22.36 23.20 -13.30
CA MET A 25 21.50 22.64 -12.25
C MET A 25 21.77 23.29 -10.90
N LYS A 26 23.04 23.40 -10.48
CA LYS A 26 23.42 24.07 -9.23
C LYS A 26 22.92 25.51 -9.18
N LEU A 27 22.92 26.21 -10.31
CA LEU A 27 22.33 27.55 -10.41
C LEU A 27 20.82 27.56 -10.25
N LEU A 28 20.10 26.61 -10.82
CA LEU A 28 18.65 26.47 -10.63
C LEU A 28 18.30 26.12 -9.18
N GLU A 29 19.10 25.27 -8.53
CA GLU A 29 18.98 24.95 -7.10
C GLU A 29 19.25 26.18 -6.23
N LYS A 30 20.30 26.96 -6.55
CA LYS A 30 20.60 28.23 -5.87
C LYS A 30 19.49 29.27 -6.04
N LEU A 31 18.78 29.23 -7.16
CA LEU A 31 17.58 30.01 -7.42
C LEU A 31 16.33 29.44 -6.74
N GLN A 32 16.45 28.34 -5.98
CA GLN A 32 15.35 27.66 -5.27
C GLN A 32 14.12 27.42 -6.15
N MET A 33 14.35 27.06 -7.41
CA MET A 33 13.27 26.75 -8.34
C MET A 33 13.11 25.25 -8.46
N PRO A 34 11.88 24.71 -8.35
CA PRO A 34 11.65 23.31 -8.65
C PRO A 34 11.86 23.06 -10.15
N PHE A 35 12.56 21.98 -10.49
CA PHE A 35 12.77 21.56 -11.87
C PHE A 35 12.87 20.04 -11.98
N ASP A 36 12.45 19.50 -13.13
CA ASP A 36 12.67 18.10 -13.49
C ASP A 36 14.01 17.94 -14.22
N PHE A 37 14.84 17.02 -13.74
CA PHE A 37 16.19 16.79 -14.28
C PHE A 37 16.17 16.44 -15.78
N ALA A 38 15.27 15.55 -16.19
CA ALA A 38 15.19 15.11 -17.58
C ALA A 38 14.80 16.27 -18.51
N HIS A 39 13.88 17.12 -18.05
CA HIS A 39 13.47 18.33 -18.76
C HIS A 39 14.62 19.34 -18.87
N VAL A 40 15.33 19.65 -17.77
CA VAL A 40 16.48 20.56 -17.82
C VAL A 40 17.54 20.05 -18.79
N LYS A 41 17.88 18.77 -18.72
CA LYS A 41 18.83 18.12 -19.62
C LYS A 41 18.41 18.24 -21.09
N HIS A 42 17.12 18.05 -21.38
CA HIS A 42 16.58 18.20 -22.73
C HIS A 42 16.70 19.64 -23.25
N VAL A 43 16.28 20.63 -22.45
CA VAL A 43 16.32 22.06 -22.83
C VAL A 43 17.77 22.55 -23.00
N PHE A 44 18.67 22.14 -22.10
CA PHE A 44 20.10 22.46 -22.19
C PHE A 44 20.71 21.88 -23.46
N LYS A 45 20.47 20.59 -23.76
CA LYS A 45 20.96 19.94 -24.98
C LYS A 45 20.48 20.67 -26.23
N LYS A 46 19.18 20.99 -26.32
CA LYS A 46 18.62 21.74 -27.44
C LYS A 46 19.30 23.11 -27.64
N THR A 47 19.70 23.77 -26.55
CA THR A 47 20.38 25.07 -26.58
C THR A 47 21.83 24.94 -27.08
N VAL A 48 22.55 23.95 -26.57
CA VAL A 48 23.93 23.59 -26.97
C VAL A 48 24.01 23.16 -28.43
N ASP A 49 23.09 22.31 -28.88
CA ASP A 49 23.01 21.83 -30.27
C ASP A 49 22.80 23.00 -31.24
N LYS A 50 21.93 23.96 -30.87
CA LYS A 50 21.67 25.17 -31.67
C LYS A 50 22.91 26.06 -31.82
N ARG A 51 23.76 26.10 -30.80
CA ARG A 51 25.00 26.89 -30.79
C ARG A 51 26.22 26.14 -31.33
N LYS A 52 26.13 24.82 -31.55
CA LYS A 52 27.28 23.95 -31.85
C LYS A 52 28.40 24.08 -30.78
N ALA A 53 28.03 24.24 -29.51
CA ALA A 53 28.96 24.47 -28.41
C ALA A 53 28.53 23.71 -27.15
N HIS A 54 29.47 23.10 -26.43
CA HIS A 54 29.19 22.22 -25.27
C HIS A 54 28.79 22.95 -23.98
N THR A 55 28.80 24.29 -24.00
CA THR A 55 28.61 25.15 -22.82
C THR A 55 27.76 26.35 -23.19
N ILE A 56 27.00 26.88 -22.23
CA ILE A 56 26.05 27.98 -22.43
C ILE A 56 26.57 29.30 -21.85
N ASN A 57 26.11 30.44 -22.40
CA ASN A 57 26.39 31.76 -21.84
C ASN A 57 25.23 32.29 -20.97
N ILE A 58 25.38 33.48 -20.40
CA ILE A 58 24.36 34.04 -19.48
C ILE A 58 22.99 34.26 -20.14
N GLU A 59 22.95 34.60 -21.43
CA GLU A 59 21.70 34.79 -22.17
C GLU A 59 21.02 33.46 -22.48
N ASP A 60 21.80 32.41 -22.77
CA ASP A 60 21.28 31.05 -22.89
C ASP A 60 20.70 30.58 -21.57
N PHE A 61 21.41 30.80 -20.46
CA PHE A 61 20.90 30.43 -19.13
C PHE A 61 19.61 31.17 -18.81
N ARG A 62 19.50 32.46 -19.15
CA ARG A 62 18.25 33.21 -18.99
C ARG A 62 17.12 32.62 -19.84
N ALA A 63 17.40 32.17 -21.05
CA ALA A 63 16.42 31.51 -21.91
C ALA A 63 16.00 30.14 -21.36
N ILE A 64 16.95 29.34 -20.87
CA ILE A 64 16.71 28.04 -20.23
C ILE A 64 15.88 28.24 -18.96
N TYR A 65 16.27 29.18 -18.09
CA TYR A 65 15.52 29.56 -16.89
C TYR A 65 14.08 29.93 -17.25
N ARG A 66 13.87 30.82 -18.23
CA ARG A 66 12.51 31.16 -18.69
C ARG A 66 11.75 29.94 -19.20
N THR A 67 12.40 29.06 -19.96
CA THR A 67 11.75 27.86 -20.49
C THR A 67 11.33 26.89 -19.39
N ILE A 68 12.11 26.79 -18.32
CA ILE A 68 11.84 25.87 -17.21
C ILE A 68 10.83 26.48 -16.23
N VAL A 69 10.99 27.77 -15.92
CA VAL A 69 10.30 28.44 -14.80
C VAL A 69 9.09 29.24 -15.25
N HIS A 70 9.09 29.84 -16.44
CA HIS A 70 7.92 30.58 -16.91
C HIS A 70 6.88 29.64 -17.48
N ARG A 71 5.77 29.54 -16.75
CA ARG A 71 4.53 28.90 -17.17
C ARG A 71 3.53 29.98 -17.58
N PRO A 72 3.06 30.02 -18.85
CA PRO A 72 2.13 31.04 -19.33
C PRO A 72 0.87 31.19 -18.45
N GLU A 73 0.33 30.09 -17.95
CA GLU A 73 -0.83 30.04 -17.07
C GLU A 73 -0.59 30.76 -15.73
N PHE A 74 0.60 30.65 -15.14
CA PHE A 74 0.95 31.40 -13.93
C PHE A 74 1.06 32.90 -14.22
N HIS A 75 1.53 33.26 -15.41
CA HIS A 75 1.62 34.65 -15.82
C HIS A 75 0.23 35.25 -16.06
N GLU A 76 -0.71 34.51 -16.66
CA GLU A 76 -2.09 34.93 -16.83
C GLU A 76 -2.78 35.14 -15.48
N LEU A 77 -2.62 34.18 -14.57
CA LEU A 77 -3.16 34.25 -13.22
C LEU A 77 -2.59 35.44 -12.45
N PHE A 78 -1.26 35.62 -12.45
CA PHE A 78 -0.61 36.75 -11.80
C PHE A 78 -1.11 38.09 -12.35
N ARG A 79 -1.25 38.23 -13.68
CA ARG A 79 -1.76 39.46 -14.31
C ARG A 79 -3.20 39.79 -13.95
N ALA A 80 -4.03 38.78 -13.68
CA ALA A 80 -5.41 38.99 -13.27
C ALA A 80 -5.50 39.77 -11.94
N TYR A 81 -4.50 39.63 -11.06
CA TYR A 81 -4.47 40.25 -9.73
C TYR A 81 -3.41 41.36 -9.59
N SER A 82 -2.43 41.45 -10.49
CA SER A 82 -1.36 42.48 -10.48
C SER A 82 -1.58 43.54 -11.58
N PRO A 83 -2.13 44.73 -11.27
CA PRO A 83 -2.42 45.78 -12.25
C PRO A 83 -1.20 46.25 -13.06
N ASN A 84 -0.02 46.25 -12.42
CA ASN A 84 1.24 46.68 -13.06
C ASN A 84 2.04 45.52 -13.70
N CYS A 85 1.48 44.31 -13.68
CA CYS A 85 2.11 43.07 -14.16
C CYS A 85 3.51 42.78 -13.58
N LYS A 86 3.87 43.36 -12.42
CA LYS A 86 5.22 43.26 -11.84
C LYS A 86 5.22 42.81 -10.39
N ILE A 87 4.25 43.25 -9.60
CA ILE A 87 4.15 42.98 -8.16
C ILE A 87 2.68 42.80 -7.76
N LEU A 88 2.45 41.88 -6.83
CA LEU A 88 1.23 41.74 -6.07
C LEU A 88 1.42 42.41 -4.70
N ALA A 89 0.52 43.33 -4.35
CA ALA A 89 0.39 43.77 -2.97
C ALA A 89 -0.24 42.65 -2.11
N ASP A 90 -0.04 42.69 -0.81
CA ASP A 90 -0.67 41.79 0.15
C ASP A 90 -2.20 41.72 -0.02
N THR A 91 -2.88 42.86 -0.18
CA THR A 91 -4.33 42.94 -0.45
C THR A 91 -4.76 42.17 -1.71
N GLN A 92 -3.96 42.22 -2.78
CA GLN A 92 -4.22 41.48 -4.02
C GLN A 92 -3.94 39.99 -3.87
N LEU A 93 -2.91 39.64 -3.09
CA LEU A 93 -2.62 38.26 -2.74
C LEU A 93 -3.76 37.65 -1.90
N ILE A 94 -4.33 38.39 -0.94
CA ILE A 94 -5.50 37.94 -0.16
C ILE A 94 -6.69 37.65 -1.08
N GLU A 95 -6.95 38.53 -2.06
CA GLU A 95 -8.03 38.33 -3.02
C GLU A 95 -7.80 37.05 -3.85
N PHE A 96 -6.58 36.85 -4.32
CA PHE A 96 -6.17 35.63 -5.03
C PHE A 96 -6.40 34.38 -4.16
N LEU A 97 -5.96 34.38 -2.90
CA LEU A 97 -6.11 33.24 -1.99
C LEU A 97 -7.59 32.88 -1.75
N ARG A 98 -8.43 33.89 -1.51
CA ARG A 98 -9.86 33.69 -1.28
C ARG A 98 -10.58 33.14 -2.50
N LYS A 99 -10.23 33.64 -3.69
CA LYS A 99 -10.99 33.36 -4.92
C LYS A 99 -10.48 32.15 -5.68
N GLU A 100 -9.17 31.98 -5.79
CA GLU A 100 -8.54 30.93 -6.60
C GLU A 100 -8.07 29.75 -5.76
N GLN A 101 -7.66 29.98 -4.50
CA GLN A 101 -7.23 28.92 -3.57
C GLN A 101 -8.35 28.52 -2.59
N TYR A 102 -9.50 29.19 -2.64
CA TYR A 102 -10.67 28.95 -1.76
C TYR A 102 -10.35 29.08 -0.26
N GLU A 103 -9.33 29.85 0.10
CA GLU A 103 -9.00 30.17 1.50
C GLU A 103 -9.87 31.34 1.97
N THR A 104 -11.11 31.06 2.36
CA THR A 104 -12.10 32.12 2.71
C THR A 104 -11.63 33.04 3.84
N GLU A 105 -10.89 32.48 4.80
CA GLU A 105 -10.34 33.18 5.96
C GLU A 105 -8.99 33.86 5.72
N ALA A 106 -8.45 33.80 4.48
CA ALA A 106 -7.18 34.42 4.17
C ALA A 106 -7.19 35.90 4.56
N CYS A 107 -6.18 36.32 5.30
CA CYS A 107 -6.08 37.66 5.86
C CYS A 107 -4.68 38.23 5.66
N GLU A 108 -4.45 39.42 6.22
CA GLU A 108 -3.17 40.12 6.14
C GLU A 108 -2.01 39.28 6.72
N THR A 109 -2.27 38.52 7.79
CA THR A 109 -1.29 37.61 8.40
C THR A 109 -0.91 36.48 7.43
N THR A 110 -1.89 35.80 6.84
CA THR A 110 -1.68 34.70 5.88
C THR A 110 -0.86 35.18 4.68
N ALA A 111 -1.24 36.31 4.09
CA ALA A 111 -0.52 36.88 2.96
C ALA A 111 0.93 37.24 3.33
N LEU A 112 1.15 37.81 4.52
CA LEU A 112 2.48 38.15 4.99
C LEU A 112 3.36 36.92 5.23
N GLU A 113 2.81 35.85 5.81
CA GLU A 113 3.53 34.57 6.00
C GLU A 113 4.00 33.98 4.66
N ILE A 114 3.11 33.95 3.66
CA ILE A 114 3.42 33.49 2.31
C ILE A 114 4.51 34.39 1.68
N ILE A 115 4.38 35.71 1.78
CA ILE A 115 5.40 36.65 1.25
C ILE A 115 6.75 36.42 1.92
N LEU A 116 6.79 36.30 3.25
CA LEU A 116 8.03 36.08 3.99
C LEU A 116 8.70 34.76 3.61
N LYS A 117 7.91 33.71 3.38
CA LYS A 117 8.38 32.36 3.03
C LYS A 117 8.87 32.28 1.58
N TYR A 118 8.16 32.88 0.63
CA TYR A 118 8.37 32.62 -0.80
C TYR A 118 8.99 33.76 -1.61
N GLU A 119 8.85 35.03 -1.21
CA GLU A 119 9.33 36.18 -2.00
C GLU A 119 10.85 36.27 -1.97
N PRO A 120 11.59 36.07 -3.07
CA PRO A 120 13.06 36.05 -3.02
C PRO A 120 13.73 37.42 -2.97
N ILE A 121 13.04 38.50 -3.38
CA ILE A 121 13.64 39.82 -3.51
C ILE A 121 13.42 40.60 -2.22
N GLU A 122 14.48 40.87 -1.46
CA GLU A 122 14.41 41.45 -0.11
C GLU A 122 13.72 42.81 -0.09
N GLU A 123 13.94 43.66 -1.09
CA GLU A 123 13.31 44.98 -1.21
C GLU A 123 11.79 44.88 -1.46
N VAL A 124 11.36 43.84 -2.16
CA VAL A 124 9.93 43.56 -2.43
C VAL A 124 9.30 42.98 -1.18
N ARG A 125 9.98 42.03 -0.53
CA ARG A 125 9.56 41.43 0.75
C ARG A 125 9.40 42.47 1.85
N LYS A 126 10.37 43.40 2.01
CA LYS A 126 10.31 44.52 2.98
C LYS A 126 9.13 45.47 2.74
N ARG A 127 8.65 45.56 1.50
CA ARG A 127 7.47 46.35 1.13
C ARG A 127 6.16 45.56 1.27
N ARG A 128 6.20 44.33 1.78
CA ARG A 128 5.04 43.43 1.92
C ARG A 128 4.37 43.17 0.57
N GLN A 129 5.20 42.97 -0.44
CA GLN A 129 4.77 42.69 -1.81
C GLN A 129 5.34 41.34 -2.26
N MET A 130 4.76 40.80 -3.33
CA MET A 130 5.21 39.57 -3.98
C MET A 130 5.52 39.85 -5.45
N SER A 131 6.71 39.49 -5.89
CA SER A 131 7.12 39.46 -7.30
C SER A 131 6.53 38.26 -8.02
N PHE A 132 6.62 38.25 -9.35
CA PHE A 132 6.23 37.08 -10.12
C PHE A 132 7.07 35.85 -9.76
N GLU A 133 8.35 36.03 -9.45
CA GLU A 133 9.23 34.96 -8.96
C GLU A 133 8.76 34.39 -7.62
N GLY A 134 8.35 35.25 -6.67
CA GLY A 134 7.76 34.82 -5.40
C GLY A 134 6.44 34.06 -5.59
N PHE A 135 5.61 34.52 -6.51
CA PHE A 135 4.34 33.87 -6.83
C PHE A 135 4.53 32.47 -7.42
N ILE A 136 5.46 32.29 -8.36
CA ILE A 136 5.76 30.94 -8.90
C ILE A 136 6.25 30.01 -7.80
N ARG A 137 7.13 30.49 -6.90
CA ARG A 137 7.62 29.68 -5.78
C ARG A 137 6.49 29.23 -4.86
N TYR A 138 5.54 30.12 -4.56
CA TYR A 138 4.35 29.76 -3.80
C TYR A 138 3.47 28.74 -4.55
N MET A 139 3.10 29.00 -5.80
CA MET A 139 2.24 28.12 -6.61
C MET A 139 2.82 26.73 -6.87
N THR A 140 4.13 26.56 -6.71
CA THR A 140 4.84 25.28 -6.86
C THR A 140 5.28 24.67 -5.53
N SER A 141 4.92 25.30 -4.41
CA SER A 141 5.24 24.84 -3.07
C SER A 141 4.30 23.74 -2.57
N GLU A 142 4.66 23.12 -1.45
CA GLU A 142 3.78 22.19 -0.74
C GLU A 142 2.55 22.86 -0.13
N ASP A 143 2.55 24.18 0.08
CA ASP A 143 1.37 24.90 0.58
C ASP A 143 0.27 24.94 -0.50
N CYS A 144 0.65 24.88 -1.78
CA CYS A 144 -0.28 24.73 -2.91
C CYS A 144 -0.45 23.27 -3.35
N SER A 145 -0.09 22.29 -2.51
CA SER A 145 -0.30 20.90 -2.84
C SER A 145 -1.80 20.60 -2.97
N ILE A 146 -2.18 19.85 -4.02
CA ILE A 146 -3.55 19.34 -4.14
C ILE A 146 -3.90 18.35 -3.02
N PHE A 147 -2.88 17.78 -2.36
CA PHE A 147 -3.04 16.92 -1.19
C PHE A 147 -3.04 17.75 0.08
N LYS A 148 -4.02 17.49 0.95
CA LYS A 148 -4.10 18.14 2.26
C LYS A 148 -2.89 17.78 3.11
N ASN A 149 -2.15 18.78 3.58
CA ASN A 149 -0.96 18.56 4.41
C ASN A 149 -1.30 17.89 5.74
N ASP A 150 -2.45 18.21 6.35
CA ASP A 150 -2.92 17.58 7.60
C ASP A 150 -3.12 16.05 7.46
N HIS A 151 -3.31 15.55 6.24
CA HIS A 151 -3.48 14.13 5.96
C HIS A 151 -2.16 13.39 5.66
N ARG A 152 -1.00 14.07 5.78
CA ARG A 152 0.32 13.45 5.60
C ARG A 152 0.82 12.75 6.87
N THR A 153 0.28 13.11 8.02
CA THR A 153 0.48 12.42 9.30
C THR A 153 -0.80 11.69 9.69
N VAL A 154 -0.73 10.83 10.69
CA VAL A 154 -1.93 10.19 11.26
C VAL A 154 -2.88 11.27 11.78
N TYR A 155 -4.08 11.33 11.22
CA TYR A 155 -5.11 12.33 11.56
C TYR A 155 -6.47 11.72 11.92
N GLN A 156 -6.65 10.44 11.63
CA GLN A 156 -7.87 9.70 11.95
C GLN A 156 -7.83 9.24 13.40
N ASP A 157 -9.00 9.02 14.01
CA ASP A 157 -9.05 8.35 15.30
C ASP A 157 -8.59 6.90 15.11
N MET A 158 -7.53 6.51 15.81
CA MET A 158 -6.91 5.17 15.75
C MET A 158 -7.32 4.28 16.92
N ASN A 159 -8.37 4.68 17.67
CA ASN A 159 -8.89 3.97 18.83
C ASN A 159 -10.16 3.14 18.56
N HIS A 160 -10.68 3.13 17.33
CA HIS A 160 -11.74 2.20 16.95
C HIS A 160 -11.19 0.77 16.83
N PRO A 161 -12.05 -0.27 16.88
CA PRO A 161 -11.64 -1.65 16.66
C PRO A 161 -10.96 -1.85 15.30
N LEU A 162 -10.04 -2.81 15.19
CA LEU A 162 -9.35 -3.12 13.93
C LEU A 162 -10.28 -3.34 12.72
N CYS A 163 -11.49 -3.88 12.92
CA CYS A 163 -12.45 -4.10 11.83
C CYS A 163 -13.01 -2.80 11.21
N ASP A 164 -12.78 -1.64 11.82
CA ASP A 164 -13.28 -0.34 11.34
C ASP A 164 -12.32 0.36 10.36
N TYR A 165 -11.17 -0.26 10.06
CA TYR A 165 -10.12 0.32 9.21
C TYR A 165 -9.88 -0.50 7.96
N PHE A 166 -9.57 0.18 6.86
CA PHE A 166 -8.94 -0.46 5.71
C PHE A 166 -7.46 -0.68 5.99
N ILE A 167 -6.99 -1.91 5.78
CA ILE A 167 -5.64 -2.36 6.10
C ILE A 167 -4.88 -2.60 4.79
N SER A 168 -3.78 -1.89 4.60
CA SER A 168 -2.90 -2.08 3.44
C SER A 168 -2.33 -3.51 3.45
N SER A 169 -2.69 -4.31 2.47
CA SER A 169 -2.48 -5.77 2.49
C SER A 169 -1.80 -6.25 1.21
N SER A 170 -0.96 -7.28 1.35
CA SER A 170 -0.21 -7.90 0.27
C SER A 170 -0.62 -9.37 0.10
N HIS A 171 -0.68 -9.83 -1.14
CA HIS A 171 -0.95 -11.22 -1.52
C HIS A 171 0.30 -11.84 -2.13
N ASN A 172 0.65 -13.06 -1.73
CA ASN A 172 1.88 -13.76 -2.08
C ASN A 172 3.10 -12.84 -2.03
N THR A 173 3.31 -12.20 -0.87
CA THR A 173 4.27 -11.11 -0.67
C THR A 173 5.71 -11.46 -1.08
N TYR A 174 6.04 -12.75 -1.03
CA TYR A 174 7.35 -13.28 -1.41
C TYR A 174 7.61 -13.23 -2.93
N LEU A 175 6.59 -13.17 -3.79
CA LEU A 175 6.74 -13.17 -5.25
C LEU A 175 7.04 -11.75 -5.78
N ILE A 176 8.15 -11.61 -6.52
CA ILE A 176 8.52 -10.34 -7.17
C ILE A 176 8.23 -10.33 -8.69
N SER A 177 7.55 -11.36 -9.20
CA SER A 177 7.20 -11.49 -10.62
C SER A 177 5.87 -12.26 -10.80
N ASP A 178 5.80 -13.19 -11.76
CA ASP A 178 4.63 -14.04 -12.02
C ASP A 178 4.42 -15.14 -10.96
N GLN A 179 3.23 -15.74 -10.97
CA GLN A 179 2.79 -16.75 -10.00
C GLN A 179 3.32 -18.16 -10.27
N LEU A 180 3.94 -18.45 -11.42
CA LEU A 180 4.24 -19.83 -11.84
C LEU A 180 5.74 -20.15 -11.83
N ILE A 181 6.57 -19.20 -12.24
CA ILE A 181 8.01 -19.38 -12.47
C ILE A 181 8.80 -18.23 -11.79
N GLY A 182 8.13 -17.15 -11.41
CA GLY A 182 8.72 -15.99 -10.78
C GLY A 182 9.56 -16.32 -9.53
N PRO A 183 10.63 -15.56 -9.27
CA PRO A 183 11.42 -15.77 -8.06
C PRO A 183 10.64 -15.33 -6.81
N SER A 184 10.77 -16.14 -5.76
CA SER A 184 10.50 -15.73 -4.38
C SER A 184 11.72 -15.02 -3.82
N ASP A 185 11.55 -13.83 -3.26
CA ASP A 185 12.64 -12.98 -2.77
C ASP A 185 12.24 -12.21 -1.51
N LEU A 186 13.19 -12.01 -0.60
CA LEU A 186 13.03 -11.21 0.61
C LEU A 186 12.69 -9.75 0.31
N TRP A 187 13.09 -9.24 -0.86
CA TRP A 187 12.78 -7.90 -1.33
C TRP A 187 11.27 -7.63 -1.38
N GLY A 188 10.44 -8.64 -1.65
CA GLY A 188 8.99 -8.50 -1.64
C GLY A 188 8.47 -7.99 -0.30
N TYR A 189 8.94 -8.58 0.81
CA TYR A 189 8.62 -8.17 2.17
C TYR A 189 9.17 -6.78 2.52
N ILE A 190 10.43 -6.49 2.15
CA ILE A 190 11.06 -5.18 2.40
C ILE A 190 10.27 -4.07 1.70
N SER A 191 9.98 -4.27 0.41
CA SER A 191 9.25 -3.31 -0.42
C SER A 191 7.83 -3.07 0.10
N ALA A 192 7.12 -4.13 0.51
CA ALA A 192 5.78 -4.02 1.08
C ALA A 192 5.78 -3.21 2.39
N LEU A 193 6.69 -3.53 3.32
CA LEU A 193 6.80 -2.84 4.61
C LEU A 193 7.20 -1.37 4.48
N LEU A 194 8.17 -1.05 3.62
CA LEU A 194 8.59 0.34 3.36
C LEU A 194 7.50 1.18 2.68
N LYS A 195 6.55 0.54 1.99
CA LYS A 195 5.34 1.17 1.44
C LYS A 195 4.19 1.24 2.44
N GLY A 196 4.41 0.87 3.70
CA GLY A 196 3.41 0.90 4.77
C GLY A 196 2.42 -0.25 4.77
N CYS A 197 2.68 -1.36 4.06
CA CYS A 197 1.83 -2.55 4.10
C CYS A 197 1.81 -3.16 5.51
N ARG A 198 0.63 -3.54 6.00
CA ARG A 198 0.34 -4.03 7.36
C ARG A 198 -0.18 -5.47 7.40
N CYS A 199 -0.51 -6.10 6.27
CA CYS A 199 -0.82 -7.53 6.21
C CYS A 199 0.04 -8.21 5.14
N LEU A 200 0.84 -9.20 5.55
CA LEU A 200 1.80 -9.90 4.71
C LEU A 200 1.43 -11.38 4.64
N GLU A 201 1.47 -11.96 3.44
CA GLU A 201 1.19 -13.38 3.23
C GLU A 201 2.50 -14.18 3.19
N ILE A 202 2.48 -15.34 3.84
CA ILE A 202 3.64 -16.25 3.94
C ILE A 202 3.16 -17.69 3.70
N ASP A 203 3.43 -18.21 2.51
CA ASP A 203 3.06 -19.58 2.15
C ASP A 203 4.12 -20.54 2.63
N CYS A 204 3.83 -21.22 3.74
CA CYS A 204 4.79 -22.01 4.48
C CYS A 204 4.71 -23.48 4.06
N TRP A 205 5.85 -24.05 3.67
CA TRP A 205 5.97 -25.42 3.23
C TRP A 205 7.12 -26.12 3.93
N ASP A 206 7.02 -27.45 4.08
CA ASP A 206 8.12 -28.26 4.59
C ASP A 206 9.38 -28.10 3.72
N GLY A 207 10.50 -27.76 4.34
CA GLY A 207 11.82 -27.75 3.70
C GLY A 207 12.71 -28.91 4.14
N SER A 208 13.90 -28.97 3.57
CA SER A 208 14.92 -29.94 3.95
C SER A 208 15.53 -29.59 5.32
N ASN A 209 16.15 -30.57 5.97
CA ASN A 209 16.85 -30.39 7.25
C ASN A 209 15.98 -29.82 8.38
N ASN A 210 14.65 -30.03 8.32
CA ASN A 210 13.68 -29.52 9.28
C ASN A 210 13.59 -27.98 9.31
N GLU A 211 13.95 -27.30 8.22
CA GLU A 211 13.84 -25.85 8.08
C GLU A 211 12.68 -25.50 7.12
N PRO A 212 11.62 -24.83 7.60
CA PRO A 212 10.49 -24.42 6.76
C PRO A 212 10.92 -23.43 5.67
N VAL A 213 10.25 -23.51 4.53
CA VAL A 213 10.50 -22.65 3.35
C VAL A 213 9.24 -21.94 2.90
N VAL A 214 9.43 -20.82 2.20
CA VAL A 214 8.36 -20.00 1.64
C VAL A 214 8.45 -19.99 0.12
N TYR A 215 7.36 -20.37 -0.54
CA TYR A 215 7.19 -20.32 -1.99
C TYR A 215 5.74 -20.63 -2.39
N HIS A 216 5.41 -20.44 -3.67
CA HIS A 216 4.08 -20.79 -4.17
C HIS A 216 4.00 -22.29 -4.47
N GLY A 217 3.19 -23.00 -3.69
CA GLY A 217 3.03 -24.45 -3.77
C GLY A 217 2.72 -24.97 -5.17
N HIS A 218 3.20 -26.17 -5.49
CA HIS A 218 2.93 -26.83 -6.78
C HIS A 218 3.34 -26.03 -8.04
N THR A 219 4.23 -25.04 -7.90
CA THR A 219 4.79 -24.26 -9.01
C THR A 219 6.31 -24.40 -9.12
N LEU A 220 6.92 -23.67 -10.07
CA LEU A 220 8.37 -23.63 -10.30
C LEU A 220 9.05 -22.40 -9.68
N THR A 221 8.34 -21.67 -8.81
CA THR A 221 8.87 -20.51 -8.10
C THR A 221 10.05 -20.91 -7.19
N SER A 222 11.02 -20.02 -7.02
CA SER A 222 12.16 -20.28 -6.12
C SER A 222 11.70 -20.31 -4.66
N LYS A 223 12.53 -20.86 -3.77
CA LYS A 223 12.22 -21.01 -2.35
C LYS A 223 13.14 -20.13 -1.52
N ILE A 224 12.59 -19.53 -0.47
CA ILE A 224 13.36 -18.76 0.53
C ILE A 224 13.12 -19.34 1.93
N PRO A 225 14.11 -19.33 2.84
CA PRO A 225 13.92 -19.85 4.19
C PRO A 225 12.91 -19.02 4.99
N PHE A 226 11.98 -19.66 5.71
CA PHE A 226 11.02 -18.99 6.57
C PHE A 226 11.70 -18.10 7.63
N ARG A 227 12.76 -18.62 8.26
CA ARG A 227 13.58 -17.89 9.23
C ARG A 227 14.07 -16.54 8.67
N SER A 228 14.56 -16.53 7.44
CA SER A 228 15.06 -15.31 6.79
C SER A 228 13.93 -14.31 6.49
N VAL A 229 12.73 -14.80 6.16
CA VAL A 229 11.54 -13.95 6.00
C VAL A 229 11.19 -13.26 7.32
N ILE A 230 11.13 -13.99 8.42
CA ILE A 230 10.82 -13.41 9.74
C ILE A 230 11.89 -12.42 10.20
N GLN A 231 13.18 -12.70 9.98
CA GLN A 231 14.27 -11.74 10.27
C GLN A 231 14.16 -10.44 9.50
N VAL A 232 13.75 -10.50 8.23
CA VAL A 232 13.52 -9.31 7.42
C VAL A 232 12.30 -8.56 7.92
N ILE A 233 11.22 -9.26 8.26
CA ILE A 233 10.01 -8.63 8.80
C ILE A 233 10.33 -7.88 10.10
N ASP A 234 11.01 -8.50 11.06
CA ASP A 234 11.40 -7.85 12.32
C ASP A 234 12.15 -6.52 12.08
N LYS A 235 13.12 -6.54 11.16
CA LYS A 235 13.94 -5.37 10.84
C LYS A 235 13.15 -4.20 10.24
N TYR A 236 12.11 -4.48 9.46
CA TYR A 236 11.40 -3.46 8.67
C TYR A 236 9.95 -3.20 9.11
N ALA A 237 9.43 -4.00 10.04
CA ALA A 237 8.03 -4.02 10.48
C ALA A 237 7.49 -2.60 10.74
N PHE A 238 8.22 -1.83 11.56
CA PHE A 238 7.75 -0.54 12.06
C PHE A 238 8.53 0.66 11.49
N VAL A 239 9.27 0.48 10.38
CA VAL A 239 10.06 1.58 9.78
C VAL A 239 9.17 2.67 9.17
N ALA A 240 8.08 2.28 8.51
CA ALA A 240 7.18 3.22 7.83
C ALA A 240 5.92 3.56 8.66
N SER A 241 5.60 2.77 9.68
CA SER A 241 4.38 2.91 10.48
C SER A 241 4.50 2.12 11.78
N ASP A 242 4.06 2.71 12.90
CA ASP A 242 4.06 2.08 14.22
C ASP A 242 2.89 1.11 14.43
N TYR A 243 1.91 1.11 13.54
CA TYR A 243 0.68 0.31 13.65
C TYR A 243 0.91 -1.18 13.37
N PRO A 244 0.05 -2.06 13.93
CA PRO A 244 0.25 -3.49 13.94
C PRO A 244 0.41 -4.12 12.55
N ILE A 245 1.13 -5.24 12.51
CA ILE A 245 1.26 -6.09 11.33
C ILE A 245 0.56 -7.42 11.55
N VAL A 246 -0.12 -7.93 10.52
CA VAL A 246 -0.69 -9.27 10.48
C VAL A 246 0.15 -10.14 9.54
N LEU A 247 0.63 -11.27 10.03
CA LEU A 247 1.28 -12.31 9.24
C LEU A 247 0.25 -13.39 8.90
N SER A 248 -0.25 -13.37 7.66
CA SER A 248 -1.18 -14.39 7.15
C SER A 248 -0.40 -15.61 6.69
N LEU A 249 -0.36 -16.64 7.53
CA LEU A 249 0.34 -17.90 7.24
C LEU A 249 -0.58 -18.83 6.45
N GLU A 250 -0.18 -19.18 5.23
CA GLU A 250 -0.76 -20.31 4.51
C GLU A 250 0.06 -21.56 4.83
N ASN A 251 -0.40 -22.31 5.82
CA ASN A 251 0.40 -23.36 6.46
C ASN A 251 0.19 -24.75 5.82
N HIS A 252 1.23 -25.23 5.14
CA HIS A 252 1.34 -26.57 4.56
C HIS A 252 2.44 -27.42 5.21
N CYS A 253 3.02 -26.95 6.32
CA CYS A 253 4.08 -27.64 7.04
C CYS A 253 3.54 -28.83 7.85
N SER A 254 4.37 -29.86 8.01
CA SER A 254 4.18 -30.92 9.00
C SER A 254 4.18 -30.33 10.43
N PRO A 255 3.52 -30.98 11.41
CA PRO A 255 3.50 -30.47 12.79
C PRO A 255 4.89 -30.19 13.36
N LYS A 256 5.88 -31.04 13.03
CA LYS A 256 7.27 -30.85 13.44
C LYS A 256 7.88 -29.55 12.90
N GLN A 257 7.61 -29.19 11.65
CA GLN A 257 8.10 -27.93 11.08
C GLN A 257 7.24 -26.73 11.48
N GLN A 258 5.98 -26.94 11.87
CA GLN A 258 5.15 -25.90 12.49
C GLN A 258 5.70 -25.48 13.86
N GLU A 259 6.27 -26.40 14.65
CA GLU A 259 7.00 -26.06 15.87
C GLU A 259 8.22 -25.18 15.57
N VAL A 260 9.01 -25.53 14.55
CA VAL A 260 10.15 -24.70 14.10
C VAL A 260 9.68 -23.31 13.65
N MET A 261 8.52 -23.19 13.02
CA MET A 261 7.93 -21.90 12.69
C MET A 261 7.57 -21.10 13.94
N ALA A 262 6.97 -21.73 14.94
CA ALA A 262 6.64 -21.09 16.22
C ALA A 262 7.92 -20.60 16.92
N ASP A 263 8.94 -21.46 17.03
CA ASP A 263 10.25 -21.10 17.61
C ASP A 263 10.89 -19.92 16.87
N CYS A 264 10.82 -19.90 15.54
CA CYS A 264 11.33 -18.78 14.75
C CYS A 264 10.57 -17.49 15.04
N LEU A 265 9.23 -17.54 15.10
CA LEU A 265 8.41 -16.37 15.39
C LEU A 265 8.74 -15.82 16.78
N GLU A 266 8.76 -16.67 17.81
CA GLU A 266 9.03 -16.25 19.19
C GLU A 266 10.47 -15.73 19.37
N SER A 267 11.46 -16.48 18.87
CA SER A 267 12.87 -16.12 19.07
C SER A 267 13.31 -14.87 18.28
N ILE A 268 12.72 -14.62 17.12
CA ILE A 268 13.11 -13.49 16.27
C ILE A 268 12.29 -12.25 16.59
N LEU A 269 10.97 -12.37 16.72
CA LEU A 269 10.09 -11.21 16.91
C LEU A 269 10.01 -10.78 18.38
N GLY A 270 10.30 -11.68 19.33
CA GLY A 270 10.34 -11.38 20.76
C GLY A 270 9.12 -10.61 21.23
N ASP A 271 9.35 -9.47 21.89
CA ASP A 271 8.29 -8.61 22.44
C ASP A 271 7.34 -8.00 21.39
N ASN A 272 7.76 -7.94 20.12
CA ASN A 272 6.89 -7.47 19.04
C ASN A 272 5.81 -8.52 18.71
N LEU A 273 6.03 -9.81 18.98
CA LEU A 273 5.02 -10.84 18.75
C LEU A 273 3.90 -10.75 19.79
N LEU A 274 2.65 -10.74 19.32
CA LEU A 274 1.50 -10.81 20.21
C LEU A 274 1.19 -12.27 20.58
N THR A 275 1.48 -12.63 21.83
CA THR A 275 1.25 -13.99 22.38
C THR A 275 0.08 -14.06 23.37
N SER A 276 -0.55 -12.92 23.68
CA SER A 276 -1.67 -12.82 24.62
C SER A 276 -2.70 -11.78 24.21
N THR A 277 -3.91 -11.85 24.79
CA THR A 277 -4.86 -10.75 24.68
C THR A 277 -4.34 -9.52 25.42
N ILE A 278 -4.81 -8.36 24.97
CA ILE A 278 -4.63 -7.08 25.61
C ILE A 278 -5.92 -6.80 26.39
N GLY A 279 -5.80 -6.60 27.70
CA GLY A 279 -6.94 -6.37 28.59
C GLY A 279 -7.63 -7.66 29.03
N ASP A 280 -8.94 -7.73 28.86
CA ASP A 280 -9.77 -8.83 29.37
C ASP A 280 -9.48 -10.18 28.67
N THR A 281 -9.76 -11.27 29.39
CA THR A 281 -9.64 -12.64 28.86
C THR A 281 -10.75 -12.97 27.88
N VAL A 282 -11.93 -12.36 28.02
CA VAL A 282 -13.08 -12.57 27.12
C VAL A 282 -13.07 -11.49 26.03
N VAL A 283 -12.81 -11.91 24.80
CA VAL A 283 -12.73 -11.00 23.65
C VAL A 283 -14.11 -10.83 23.03
N THR A 284 -14.74 -9.68 23.28
CA THR A 284 -16.03 -9.29 22.69
C THR A 284 -15.90 -8.37 21.48
N GLN A 285 -14.77 -7.67 21.38
CA GLN A 285 -14.44 -6.74 20.31
C GLN A 285 -12.93 -6.80 20.02
N LEU A 286 -12.54 -6.49 18.79
CA LEU A 286 -11.12 -6.38 18.43
C LEU A 286 -10.49 -5.15 19.10
N PRO A 287 -9.23 -5.24 19.54
CA PRO A 287 -8.48 -4.07 20.00
C PRO A 287 -8.29 -3.06 18.86
N SER A 288 -7.93 -1.84 19.23
CA SER A 288 -7.67 -0.77 18.26
C SER A 288 -6.26 -0.85 17.67
N PRO A 289 -6.01 -0.23 16.49
CA PRO A 289 -4.66 -0.05 15.98
C PRO A 289 -3.73 0.61 17.00
N GLU A 290 -4.23 1.61 17.76
CA GLU A 290 -3.45 2.30 18.80
C GLU A 290 -3.01 1.35 19.91
N ALA A 291 -3.91 0.51 20.42
CA ALA A 291 -3.61 -0.46 21.47
C ALA A 291 -2.63 -1.56 21.02
N LEU A 292 -2.54 -1.79 19.71
CA LEU A 292 -1.68 -2.79 19.09
C LEU A 292 -0.41 -2.22 18.45
N LYS A 293 -0.04 -0.97 18.73
CA LYS A 293 1.21 -0.40 18.23
C LYS A 293 2.41 -1.30 18.56
N PHE A 294 3.29 -1.44 17.58
CA PHE A 294 4.49 -2.28 17.63
C PHE A 294 4.21 -3.78 17.84
N LYS A 295 2.98 -4.24 17.59
CA LYS A 295 2.62 -5.67 17.67
C LYS A 295 2.50 -6.34 16.31
N ILE A 296 2.93 -7.59 16.25
CA ILE A 296 2.84 -8.50 15.11
C ILE A 296 1.90 -9.63 15.51
N LEU A 297 0.84 -9.81 14.74
CA LEU A 297 -0.20 -10.80 14.95
C LEU A 297 -0.03 -11.95 13.96
N VAL A 298 -0.25 -13.18 14.42
CA VAL A 298 -0.24 -14.36 13.55
C VAL A 298 -1.66 -14.72 13.14
N LYS A 299 -1.93 -14.67 11.83
CA LYS A 299 -3.17 -15.18 11.24
C LYS A 299 -2.93 -16.59 10.73
N ASN A 300 -3.51 -17.57 11.42
CA ASN A 300 -3.46 -18.99 11.08
C ASN A 300 -4.68 -19.71 11.66
N LYS A 301 -4.81 -21.02 11.41
CA LYS A 301 -5.82 -21.87 12.07
C LYS A 301 -5.44 -22.09 13.53
N LYS A 302 -6.45 -22.16 14.41
CA LYS A 302 -6.29 -22.34 15.86
C LYS A 302 -7.09 -23.54 16.36
N VAL A 303 -6.46 -24.38 17.17
CA VAL A 303 -7.09 -25.47 17.92
C VAL A 303 -7.63 -24.91 19.24
N GLY A 304 -8.93 -25.09 19.49
CA GLY A 304 -9.58 -24.64 20.72
C GLY A 304 -9.88 -23.14 20.74
N THR A 305 -10.26 -22.63 21.92
CA THR A 305 -10.56 -21.21 22.13
C THR A 305 -9.35 -20.41 22.61
N ILE A 306 -9.49 -19.08 22.67
CA ILE A 306 -8.43 -18.22 23.22
C ILE A 306 -8.23 -18.52 24.72
N GLU A 307 -9.32 -18.70 25.46
CA GLU A 307 -9.31 -19.01 26.90
C GLU A 307 -8.58 -20.33 27.18
N GLU A 308 -8.85 -21.36 26.37
CA GLU A 308 -8.14 -22.64 26.46
C GLU A 308 -6.64 -22.49 26.22
N SER A 309 -6.24 -21.70 25.21
CA SER A 309 -4.81 -21.43 24.96
C SER A 309 -4.14 -20.64 26.10
N MET A 310 -4.87 -19.76 26.78
CA MET A 310 -4.33 -19.03 27.93
C MET A 310 -4.09 -19.93 29.13
N LEU A 311 -4.97 -20.91 29.37
CA LEU A 311 -4.82 -21.84 30.49
C LEU A 311 -3.58 -22.74 30.36
N ARG A 312 -3.11 -22.97 29.12
CA ARG A 312 -1.94 -23.81 28.84
C ARG A 312 -0.67 -23.04 28.49
N ARG A 313 -0.69 -21.69 28.50
CA ARG A 313 0.46 -20.88 28.04
C ARG A 313 1.76 -21.20 28.80
N ASP A 314 1.67 -21.43 30.11
CA ASP A 314 2.83 -21.70 30.96
C ASP A 314 3.26 -23.19 30.93
N LEU A 315 2.62 -24.00 30.08
CA LEU A 315 2.94 -25.41 29.89
C LEU A 315 3.77 -25.57 28.59
N ASP A 316 4.73 -26.48 28.62
CA ASP A 316 5.45 -26.86 27.42
C ASP A 316 4.54 -27.68 26.51
N SER A 317 4.18 -27.11 25.36
CA SER A 317 3.29 -27.73 24.36
C SER A 317 4.06 -28.36 23.19
N HIS A 318 5.38 -28.44 23.26
CA HIS A 318 6.20 -29.08 22.23
C HIS A 318 5.85 -30.56 22.09
N GLY A 319 5.69 -31.01 20.84
CA GLY A 319 5.24 -32.35 20.51
C GLY A 319 3.73 -32.56 20.60
N GLU A 320 2.96 -31.58 21.10
CA GLU A 320 1.51 -31.65 21.14
C GLU A 320 0.89 -31.18 19.82
N THR A 321 -0.10 -31.94 19.34
CA THR A 321 -0.84 -31.60 18.12
C THR A 321 -2.34 -31.67 18.36
N GLY A 322 -3.08 -30.71 17.82
CA GLY A 322 -4.53 -30.77 17.71
C GLY A 322 -4.99 -31.15 16.31
N GLU A 323 -6.22 -31.67 16.23
CA GLU A 323 -6.90 -31.92 14.95
C GLU A 323 -8.04 -30.92 14.75
N ILE A 324 -8.08 -30.31 13.57
CA ILE A 324 -9.24 -29.52 13.11
C ILE A 324 -9.83 -30.22 11.89
N SER A 325 -11.16 -30.29 11.86
CA SER A 325 -11.89 -30.80 10.70
C SER A 325 -12.33 -29.66 9.78
N GLU A 326 -12.00 -29.76 8.50
CA GLU A 326 -12.49 -28.85 7.48
C GLU A 326 -13.32 -29.56 6.43
N PHE A 327 -14.38 -28.88 5.98
CA PHE A 327 -15.16 -29.31 4.83
C PHE A 327 -14.50 -28.79 3.55
N GLU A 328 -13.99 -29.69 2.71
CA GLU A 328 -13.61 -29.35 1.34
C GLU A 328 -14.88 -29.04 0.54
N ASN A 329 -15.12 -27.75 0.26
CA ASN A 329 -16.06 -27.33 -0.77
C ASN A 329 -15.24 -27.09 -2.03
N VAL A 330 -15.63 -27.73 -3.13
CA VAL A 330 -14.96 -27.71 -4.45
C VAL A 330 -15.11 -26.35 -5.17
N SER A 331 -15.43 -25.27 -4.45
CA SER A 331 -15.83 -23.98 -5.06
C SER A 331 -14.70 -22.98 -5.27
N ASP A 332 -13.55 -23.14 -4.61
CA ASP A 332 -12.49 -22.12 -4.66
C ASP A 332 -11.45 -22.36 -5.77
N GLU A 333 -11.32 -23.60 -6.27
CA GLU A 333 -10.34 -23.95 -7.32
C GLU A 333 -10.96 -24.28 -8.69
N ASP A 334 -12.27 -24.59 -8.77
CA ASP A 334 -12.89 -25.22 -9.95
C ASP A 334 -13.91 -24.35 -10.73
N GLU A 335 -13.97 -23.03 -10.51
CA GLU A 335 -14.71 -22.14 -11.42
C GLU A 335 -13.85 -21.65 -12.61
N THR A 336 -13.24 -22.61 -13.32
CA THR A 336 -12.82 -22.41 -14.71
C THR A 336 -13.93 -22.89 -15.64
N ASP A 337 -14.86 -22.01 -16.04
CA ASP A 337 -15.44 -22.07 -17.39
C ASP A 337 -16.27 -20.80 -17.69
N GLU A 338 -15.79 -19.98 -18.62
CA GLU A 338 -16.54 -19.77 -19.86
C GLU A 338 -15.56 -19.75 -21.06
N LYS A 339 -15.80 -20.72 -21.94
CA LYS A 339 -15.03 -21.10 -23.12
C LYS A 339 -14.87 -19.96 -24.13
N ALA A 340 -13.62 -19.68 -24.51
CA ALA A 340 -13.30 -19.13 -25.82
C ALA A 340 -12.66 -20.24 -26.68
N PRO A 341 -13.33 -20.77 -27.71
CA PRO A 341 -12.67 -21.70 -28.62
C PRO A 341 -11.84 -20.92 -29.65
N LEU A 342 -10.53 -21.06 -29.55
CA LEU A 342 -9.61 -20.77 -30.64
C LEU A 342 -9.66 -21.95 -31.64
N TYR A 343 -9.76 -21.58 -32.93
CA TYR A 343 -9.68 -22.39 -34.17
C TYR A 343 -10.98 -22.96 -34.76
N PRO A 344 -11.24 -22.73 -36.07
CA PRO A 344 -12.37 -23.32 -36.77
C PRO A 344 -11.99 -24.72 -37.28
N LYS A 345 -12.86 -25.71 -37.06
CA LYS A 345 -12.85 -26.96 -37.83
C LYS A 345 -14.23 -27.24 -38.43
N SER A 346 -14.15 -27.67 -39.68
CA SER A 346 -15.17 -27.85 -40.69
C SER A 346 -16.19 -28.96 -40.40
N ASP A 347 -17.34 -28.80 -41.07
CA ASP A 347 -18.47 -29.70 -41.25
C ASP A 347 -18.19 -31.22 -41.16
N SER A 348 -19.07 -31.94 -40.44
CA SER A 348 -19.87 -33.01 -41.06
C SER A 348 -20.91 -33.66 -40.11
N SER A 349 -22.14 -33.70 -40.63
CA SER A 349 -23.21 -34.71 -40.46
C SER A 349 -23.79 -35.05 -39.08
N LYS A 350 -25.08 -34.66 -38.96
CA LYS A 350 -26.15 -35.08 -38.03
C LYS A 350 -26.23 -36.60 -37.79
N ARG A 351 -26.50 -36.98 -36.53
CA ARG A 351 -27.54 -37.97 -36.13
C ARG A 351 -28.02 -37.67 -34.71
N LYS A 352 -29.32 -37.40 -34.57
CA LYS A 352 -30.03 -37.18 -33.29
C LYS A 352 -30.26 -38.54 -32.60
N SER A 353 -29.90 -38.65 -31.32
CA SER A 353 -30.51 -39.59 -30.40
C SER A 353 -30.92 -38.86 -29.12
N GLU A 354 -32.17 -39.04 -28.72
CA GLU A 354 -32.75 -38.50 -27.50
C GLU A 354 -32.20 -39.28 -26.30
N CYS A 355 -31.50 -38.58 -25.39
CA CYS A 355 -31.18 -39.08 -24.06
C CYS A 355 -31.41 -37.96 -23.05
N ARG A 356 -32.29 -38.23 -22.08
CA ARG A 356 -32.62 -37.34 -20.95
C ARG A 356 -31.33 -36.96 -20.19
N PRO A 357 -31.13 -35.70 -19.77
CA PRO A 357 -29.98 -35.35 -18.95
C PRO A 357 -30.20 -35.90 -17.53
N SER A 358 -29.53 -37.01 -17.19
CA SER A 358 -29.32 -37.39 -15.80
C SER A 358 -28.42 -36.34 -15.15
N ALA A 359 -28.92 -35.69 -14.11
CA ALA A 359 -28.16 -34.74 -13.30
C ALA A 359 -26.82 -35.38 -12.85
N PRO A 360 -25.70 -34.66 -12.91
CA PRO A 360 -24.43 -35.18 -12.44
C PRO A 360 -24.53 -35.49 -10.93
N PRO A 361 -23.93 -36.59 -10.45
CA PRO A 361 -24.00 -36.94 -9.04
C PRO A 361 -23.30 -35.87 -8.20
N ARG A 362 -24.01 -35.27 -7.23
CA ARG A 362 -23.44 -34.41 -6.20
C ARG A 362 -22.36 -35.21 -5.46
N LYS A 363 -21.08 -34.93 -5.73
CA LYS A 363 -19.96 -35.46 -4.96
C LYS A 363 -20.15 -35.02 -3.50
N LYS A 364 -20.20 -35.98 -2.57
CA LYS A 364 -20.28 -35.71 -1.13
C LYS A 364 -19.04 -34.93 -0.69
N ALA A 365 -19.21 -33.87 0.10
CA ALA A 365 -18.12 -33.13 0.71
C ALA A 365 -17.20 -34.07 1.49
N LYS A 366 -15.89 -34.02 1.24
CA LYS A 366 -14.90 -34.78 2.00
C LYS A 366 -14.45 -33.92 3.18
N MET A 367 -14.43 -34.52 4.37
CA MET A 367 -13.87 -33.90 5.57
C MET A 367 -12.36 -34.15 5.57
N LYS A 368 -11.56 -33.08 5.46
CA LYS A 368 -10.11 -33.14 5.60
C LYS A 368 -9.76 -32.84 7.06
N LYS A 369 -9.01 -33.75 7.69
CA LYS A 369 -8.44 -33.53 9.01
C LYS A 369 -7.08 -32.87 8.87
N ILE A 370 -6.88 -31.73 9.50
CA ILE A 370 -5.63 -30.99 9.50
C ILE A 370 -5.03 -31.07 10.90
N LYS A 371 -3.75 -31.44 10.97
CA LYS A 371 -2.98 -31.47 12.21
C LYS A 371 -2.24 -30.15 12.37
N ILE A 372 -2.37 -29.57 13.55
CA ILE A 372 -1.73 -28.30 13.89
C ILE A 372 -0.91 -28.50 15.16
N ALA A 373 0.34 -28.05 15.14
CA ALA A 373 1.18 -28.00 16.34
C ALA A 373 0.60 -26.98 17.33
N ILE A 374 0.45 -27.37 18.59
CA ILE A 374 -0.13 -26.49 19.61
C ILE A 374 0.71 -25.21 19.78
N ALA A 375 2.03 -25.31 19.75
CA ALA A 375 2.94 -24.17 19.79
C ALA A 375 2.59 -23.08 18.77
N LEU A 376 2.32 -23.45 17.51
CA LEU A 376 1.92 -22.47 16.47
C LEU A 376 0.47 -21.99 16.64
N SER A 377 -0.43 -22.87 17.09
CA SER A 377 -1.84 -22.54 17.35
C SER A 377 -2.00 -21.50 18.47
N ASP A 378 -1.12 -21.50 19.46
CA ASP A 378 -1.21 -20.60 20.62
C ASP A 378 -0.74 -19.18 20.31
N LEU A 379 0.04 -18.99 19.24
CA LEU A 379 0.38 -17.67 18.70
C LEU A 379 -0.79 -16.97 17.99
N VAL A 380 -1.89 -17.69 17.72
CA VAL A 380 -3.09 -17.13 17.08
C VAL A 380 -4.04 -16.57 18.14
N ILE A 381 -4.15 -15.24 18.20
CA ILE A 381 -5.00 -14.52 19.16
C ILE A 381 -6.20 -13.86 18.47
N TYR A 382 -6.03 -12.66 17.91
CA TYR A 382 -7.13 -11.86 17.35
C TYR A 382 -7.44 -12.12 15.86
N THR A 383 -6.70 -13.03 15.24
CA THR A 383 -6.74 -13.27 13.79
C THR A 383 -6.87 -14.75 13.45
N LYS A 384 -7.80 -15.44 14.11
CA LYS A 384 -8.09 -16.86 13.84
C LYS A 384 -8.66 -17.00 12.43
N SER A 385 -8.00 -17.74 11.56
CA SER A 385 -8.53 -18.04 10.22
C SER A 385 -9.71 -19.00 10.32
N GLU A 386 -10.89 -18.57 9.89
CA GLU A 386 -12.12 -19.34 9.89
C GLU A 386 -12.74 -19.34 8.49
N LYS A 387 -13.30 -20.48 8.07
CA LYS A 387 -13.91 -20.59 6.74
C LYS A 387 -15.25 -19.85 6.73
N PHE A 388 -15.46 -19.03 5.69
CA PHE A 388 -16.76 -18.41 5.51
C PHE A 388 -17.81 -19.47 5.13
N VAL A 389 -18.91 -19.55 5.90
CA VAL A 389 -20.03 -20.47 5.65
C VAL A 389 -21.19 -19.73 4.98
N SER A 390 -21.77 -18.77 5.68
CA SER A 390 -22.79 -17.85 5.16
C SER A 390 -22.86 -16.61 6.07
N PHE A 391 -23.53 -15.55 5.61
CA PHE A 391 -23.72 -14.34 6.43
C PHE A 391 -24.57 -14.62 7.68
N GLU A 392 -25.58 -15.50 7.57
CA GLU A 392 -26.45 -15.89 8.67
C GLU A 392 -25.67 -16.68 9.74
N HIS A 393 -24.84 -17.63 9.33
CA HIS A 393 -23.98 -18.37 10.24
C HIS A 393 -22.96 -17.45 10.91
N SER A 394 -22.35 -16.53 10.14
CA SER A 394 -21.39 -15.57 10.69
C SER A 394 -22.05 -14.68 11.75
N LEU A 395 -23.29 -14.23 11.52
CA LEU A 395 -24.02 -13.39 12.45
C LEU A 395 -24.32 -14.11 13.78
N ALA A 396 -24.65 -15.40 13.72
CA ALA A 396 -25.06 -16.21 14.86
C ALA A 396 -23.89 -16.79 15.66
N ASP A 397 -22.87 -17.30 14.97
CA ASP A 397 -21.90 -18.23 15.55
C ASP A 397 -20.45 -17.68 15.56
N GLN A 398 -20.10 -16.82 14.61
CA GLN A 398 -18.72 -16.34 14.45
C GLN A 398 -18.31 -15.33 15.53
N LYS A 399 -17.08 -15.48 16.02
CA LYS A 399 -16.46 -14.59 17.01
C LYS A 399 -15.73 -13.44 16.35
N CYS A 400 -15.61 -12.29 17.02
CA CYS A 400 -15.00 -11.10 16.43
C CYS A 400 -13.52 -11.28 16.05
N TYR A 401 -12.82 -12.22 16.70
CA TYR A 401 -11.43 -12.58 16.42
C TYR A 401 -11.28 -13.67 15.33
N GLU A 402 -12.39 -14.10 14.72
CA GLU A 402 -12.41 -15.02 13.59
C GLU A 402 -12.49 -14.25 12.27
N ASN A 403 -11.48 -14.43 11.43
CA ASN A 403 -11.31 -13.73 10.17
C ASN A 403 -11.63 -14.67 9.01
N ASN A 404 -12.23 -14.14 7.96
CA ASN A 404 -12.49 -14.89 6.74
C ASN A 404 -11.56 -14.45 5.60
N SER A 405 -11.15 -15.40 4.77
CA SER A 405 -10.53 -15.13 3.46
C SER A 405 -11.52 -15.54 2.36
N ILE A 406 -11.84 -14.66 1.42
CA ILE A 406 -12.81 -14.91 0.34
C ILE A 406 -12.15 -14.58 -1.01
N GLY A 407 -12.17 -15.52 -1.96
CA GLY A 407 -11.61 -15.29 -3.30
C GLY A 407 -12.39 -14.24 -4.10
N GLU A 408 -11.70 -13.48 -4.97
CA GLU A 408 -12.28 -12.32 -5.68
C GLU A 408 -13.58 -12.63 -6.44
N VAL A 409 -13.72 -13.85 -6.97
CA VAL A 409 -14.87 -14.26 -7.78
C VAL A 409 -16.11 -14.40 -6.90
N GLN A 410 -15.96 -15.07 -5.77
CA GLN A 410 -17.03 -15.25 -4.80
C GLN A 410 -17.38 -13.92 -4.13
N ALA A 411 -16.38 -13.13 -3.72
CA ALA A 411 -16.58 -11.81 -3.14
C ALA A 411 -17.39 -10.91 -4.08
N ARG A 412 -17.09 -10.90 -5.39
CA ARG A 412 -17.85 -10.14 -6.38
C ARG A 412 -19.30 -10.62 -6.52
N LYS A 413 -19.56 -11.93 -6.39
CA LYS A 413 -20.92 -12.46 -6.34
C LYS A 413 -21.67 -11.92 -5.11
N PHE A 414 -21.03 -11.85 -3.95
CA PHE A 414 -21.63 -11.26 -2.75
C PHE A 414 -21.88 -9.76 -2.88
N VAL A 415 -20.92 -9.00 -3.42
CA VAL A 415 -21.13 -7.56 -3.71
C VAL A 415 -22.34 -7.35 -4.62
N LYS A 416 -22.56 -8.22 -5.61
CA LYS A 416 -23.68 -8.08 -6.55
C LYS A 416 -25.04 -8.47 -5.95
N HIS A 417 -25.11 -9.50 -5.13
CA HIS A 417 -26.38 -10.11 -4.72
C HIS A 417 -26.70 -9.95 -3.22
N SER A 418 -25.73 -9.59 -2.39
CA SER A 418 -25.82 -9.60 -0.92
C SER A 418 -24.97 -8.49 -0.28
N ALA A 419 -24.92 -7.31 -0.90
CA ALA A 419 -24.04 -6.22 -0.46
C ALA A 419 -24.35 -5.74 0.97
N ARG A 420 -25.62 -5.71 1.38
CA ARG A 420 -26.04 -5.23 2.71
C ARG A 420 -25.60 -6.18 3.80
N GLU A 421 -25.78 -7.47 3.55
CA GLU A 421 -25.34 -8.56 4.42
C GLU A 421 -23.81 -8.55 4.53
N PHE A 422 -23.12 -8.28 3.41
CA PHE A 422 -21.68 -8.18 3.41
C PHE A 422 -21.17 -6.97 4.21
N VAL A 423 -21.76 -5.79 4.07
CA VAL A 423 -21.44 -4.60 4.89
C VAL A 423 -21.69 -4.87 6.38
N SER A 424 -22.81 -5.52 6.70
CA SER A 424 -23.12 -5.92 8.09
C SER A 424 -22.06 -6.87 8.65
N HIS A 425 -21.63 -7.86 7.85
CA HIS A 425 -20.57 -8.80 8.20
C HIS A 425 -19.23 -8.09 8.44
N THR A 426 -18.79 -7.24 7.50
CA THR A 426 -17.49 -6.56 7.60
C THR A 426 -17.43 -5.54 8.73
N SER A 427 -18.56 -4.98 9.18
CA SER A 427 -18.61 -4.13 10.38
C SER A 427 -18.24 -4.85 11.69
N ARG A 428 -18.16 -6.19 11.69
CA ARG A 428 -17.92 -7.01 12.89
C ARG A 428 -16.70 -7.91 12.76
N PHE A 429 -16.39 -8.34 11.54
CA PHE A 429 -15.37 -9.33 11.26
C PHE A 429 -14.40 -8.80 10.20
N ILE A 430 -13.12 -9.06 10.40
CA ILE A 430 -12.13 -8.75 9.38
C ILE A 430 -12.26 -9.75 8.24
N THR A 431 -12.50 -9.24 7.04
CA THR A 431 -12.54 -10.03 5.81
C THR A 431 -11.36 -9.69 4.91
N ARG A 432 -10.63 -10.72 4.50
CA ARG A 432 -9.57 -10.65 3.49
C ARG A 432 -10.10 -11.06 2.12
N ILE A 433 -9.82 -10.27 1.10
CA ILE A 433 -10.04 -10.64 -0.31
C ILE A 433 -8.71 -10.99 -0.96
N TYR A 434 -8.69 -12.04 -1.78
CA TYR A 434 -7.48 -12.42 -2.52
C TYR A 434 -7.76 -12.67 -4.01
N PRO A 435 -6.76 -12.43 -4.90
CA PRO A 435 -6.93 -12.58 -6.33
C PRO A 435 -7.23 -14.03 -6.74
N LYS A 436 -7.95 -14.20 -7.85
CA LYS A 436 -8.15 -15.54 -8.43
C LYS A 436 -6.86 -16.12 -9.01
N GLY A 437 -6.68 -17.44 -8.93
CA GLY A 437 -5.49 -18.13 -9.45
C GLY A 437 -5.24 -17.98 -10.96
N THR A 438 -6.25 -17.62 -11.77
CA THR A 438 -6.07 -17.34 -13.20
C THR A 438 -5.26 -16.06 -13.49
N ARG A 439 -4.98 -15.24 -12.49
CA ARG A 439 -4.10 -14.05 -12.58
C ARG A 439 -2.63 -14.43 -12.46
N THR A 440 -2.19 -15.35 -13.31
CA THR A 440 -0.83 -15.91 -13.25
C THR A 440 0.26 -14.88 -13.49
N ASN A 441 -0.05 -13.76 -14.14
CA ASN A 441 0.83 -12.61 -14.35
C ASN A 441 0.86 -11.62 -13.17
N SER A 442 0.29 -11.97 -12.02
CA SER A 442 0.19 -11.10 -10.83
C SER A 442 -0.59 -9.79 -11.07
N SER A 443 -1.52 -9.80 -12.02
CA SER A 443 -2.44 -8.67 -12.24
C SER A 443 -3.41 -8.51 -11.07
N ASN A 444 -3.71 -7.26 -10.70
CA ASN A 444 -4.61 -6.97 -9.57
C ASN A 444 -6.06 -6.71 -10.03
N TYR A 445 -7.01 -6.90 -9.11
CA TYR A 445 -8.36 -6.36 -9.23
C TYR A 445 -8.41 -4.90 -8.75
N ASN A 446 -9.54 -4.22 -8.96
CA ASN A 446 -9.77 -2.89 -8.36
C ASN A 446 -10.23 -3.06 -6.90
N PRO A 447 -9.45 -2.63 -5.89
CA PRO A 447 -9.79 -2.83 -4.49
C PRO A 447 -11.03 -2.03 -4.04
N GLN A 448 -11.36 -0.94 -4.75
CA GLN A 448 -12.52 -0.09 -4.42
C GLN A 448 -13.83 -0.88 -4.42
N GLU A 449 -13.95 -1.91 -5.26
CA GLU A 449 -15.13 -2.79 -5.31
C GLU A 449 -15.42 -3.42 -3.93
N PHE A 450 -14.37 -3.79 -3.20
CA PHE A 450 -14.47 -4.48 -1.92
C PHE A 450 -14.42 -3.51 -0.72
N TRP A 451 -13.68 -2.40 -0.84
CA TRP A 451 -13.75 -1.32 0.15
C TRP A 451 -15.16 -0.72 0.25
N ASN A 452 -15.90 -0.65 -0.86
CA ASN A 452 -17.29 -0.18 -0.86
C ASN A 452 -18.25 -1.06 -0.01
N VAL A 453 -17.86 -2.30 0.28
CA VAL A 453 -18.60 -3.21 1.19
C VAL A 453 -17.86 -3.47 2.50
N GLY A 454 -16.87 -2.62 2.84
CA GLY A 454 -16.18 -2.64 4.13
C GLY A 454 -15.09 -3.72 4.29
N CYS A 455 -14.70 -4.44 3.23
CA CYS A 455 -13.62 -5.44 3.35
C CYS A 455 -12.30 -4.74 3.71
N GLN A 456 -11.66 -5.20 4.77
CA GLN A 456 -10.50 -4.54 5.36
C GLN A 456 -9.17 -4.95 4.73
N MET A 457 -9.01 -6.22 4.35
CA MET A 457 -7.73 -6.80 3.88
C MET A 457 -7.76 -7.28 2.44
#